data_AF-A0A6A4DNG0-F1
#
_entry.id   AF-A0A6A4DNG0-F1
#
_cell.length_a   1.000
_cell.length_b   1.000
_cell.length_c   1.000
_cell.angle_alpha   90.00
_cell.angle_beta   90.00
_cell.angle_gamma   90.00
#
_symmetry.space_group_name_H-M   'P 1'
#
loop_
_entity.id
_entity.type
_entity.pdbx_description
1 polymer ?
#
loop_
_entity_poly.entity_id
_entity_poly.type
_entity_poly.pdbx_seq_one_letter_code
_entity_poly.pdbx_strand_id
1 'polypeptide(L)'
;MTQPQLKLTYFDFKDEKAQKQKLFVDETAPKFFTALEKLVEGKFILGDQISYADIHLLGLVDNGIKWGIPSFTLEAYPKLAAVIATVTADPKIAEYIAGASKVGLV
;
A
#
# COMPACT_ATOMS: atom_id res chain seq x y z
N MET A 1 9.76 -33.06 -37.48
CA MET A 1 9.76 -32.91 -36.01
C MET A 1 9.39 -31.47 -35.70
N THR A 2 8.14 -31.23 -35.33
CA THR A 2 7.57 -29.91 -35.05
C THR A 2 7.90 -29.55 -33.60
N GLN A 3 8.56 -28.41 -33.37
CA GLN A 3 8.81 -27.91 -32.01
C GLN A 3 7.46 -27.64 -31.33
N PRO A 4 7.25 -28.05 -30.07
CA PRO A 4 6.04 -27.70 -29.33
C PRO A 4 6.08 -26.20 -29.04
N GLN A 5 5.08 -25.47 -29.53
CA GLN A 5 4.91 -24.06 -29.19
C GLN A 5 4.69 -23.91 -27.68
N LEU A 6 5.55 -23.12 -27.05
CA LEU A 6 5.40 -22.61 -25.69
C LEU A 6 4.12 -21.76 -25.60
N LYS A 7 3.02 -22.39 -25.21
CA LYS A 7 1.73 -21.73 -24.98
C LYS A 7 1.13 -22.21 -23.66
N LEU A 8 1.89 -22.13 -22.57
CA LEU A 8 1.42 -22.62 -21.26
C LEU A 8 1.90 -21.85 -20.03
N THR A 9 2.27 -20.57 -20.14
CA THR A 9 2.80 -19.84 -18.97
C THR A 9 2.34 -18.40 -18.85
N TYR A 10 1.32 -17.96 -19.60
CA TYR A 10 0.85 -16.56 -19.52
C TYR A 10 -0.59 -16.40 -19.01
N PHE A 11 -1.42 -17.45 -19.11
CA PHE A 11 -2.80 -17.42 -18.61
C PHE A 11 -2.88 -17.77 -17.12
N ASP A 12 -2.21 -18.82 -16.67
CA ASP A 12 -2.29 -19.29 -15.28
C ASP A 12 -1.80 -18.28 -14.23
N PHE A 13 -0.75 -17.50 -14.53
CA PHE A 13 -0.24 -16.48 -13.59
C PHE A 13 -1.20 -15.29 -13.42
N LYS A 14 -2.01 -14.96 -14.44
CA LYS A 14 -2.99 -13.86 -14.33
C LYS A 14 -4.11 -14.23 -13.37
N ASP A 15 -4.58 -15.47 -13.46
CA ASP A 15 -5.65 -15.98 -12.60
C ASP A 15 -5.17 -16.15 -11.16
N GLU A 16 -3.95 -16.67 -10.95
CA GLU A 16 -3.36 -16.79 -9.61
C GLU A 16 -3.12 -15.41 -8.97
N LYS A 17 -2.64 -14.42 -9.75
CA LYS A 17 -2.45 -13.04 -9.27
C LYS A 17 -3.80 -12.43 -8.84
N ALA A 18 -4.84 -12.56 -9.66
CA ALA A 18 -6.15 -12.03 -9.36
C ALA A 18 -6.76 -12.68 -8.10
N GLN A 19 -6.60 -14.00 -7.95
CA GLN A 19 -7.05 -14.74 -6.76
C GLN A 19 -6.33 -14.26 -5.49
N LYS A 20 -5.00 -14.09 -5.53
CA LYS A 20 -4.23 -13.60 -4.38
C LYS A 20 -4.57 -12.15 -4.03
N GLN A 21 -4.79 -11.30 -5.03
CA GLN A 21 -5.24 -9.92 -4.80
C GLN A 21 -6.63 -9.88 -4.16
N LYS A 22 -7.55 -10.72 -4.62
CA LYS A 22 -8.88 -10.85 -4.02
C LYS A 22 -8.80 -11.35 -2.57
N LEU A 23 -8.01 -12.39 -2.30
CA LEU A 23 -7.78 -12.88 -0.93
C LEU A 23 -7.17 -11.79 -0.03
N PHE A 24 -6.24 -11.01 -0.57
CA PHE A 24 -5.65 -9.90 0.17
C PHE A 24 -6.71 -8.84 0.52
N VAL A 25 -7.49 -8.37 -0.46
CA VAL A 25 -8.50 -7.33 -0.27
C VAL A 25 -9.65 -7.80 0.62
N ASP A 26 -10.12 -9.03 0.44
CA ASP A 26 -11.32 -9.52 1.13
C ASP A 26 -11.02 -10.01 2.55
N GLU A 27 -9.80 -10.52 2.81
CA GLU A 27 -9.50 -11.18 4.08
C GLU A 27 -8.30 -10.59 4.83
N THR A 28 -7.17 -10.41 4.14
CA THR A 28 -5.89 -10.10 4.83
C THR A 28 -5.81 -8.63 5.21
N ALA A 29 -6.04 -7.74 4.25
CA ALA A 29 -6.01 -6.30 4.47
C ALA A 29 -7.03 -5.88 5.54
N PRO A 30 -8.29 -6.36 5.53
CA PRO A 30 -9.23 -5.98 6.56
C PRO A 30 -8.79 -6.37 7.98
N LYS A 31 -8.26 -7.58 8.16
CA LYS A 31 -7.76 -8.04 9.47
C LYS A 31 -6.56 -7.19 9.93
N PHE A 32 -5.60 -6.95 9.05
CA PHE A 32 -4.40 -6.19 9.35
C PHE A 32 -4.70 -4.72 9.66
N PHE A 33 -5.41 -4.02 8.77
CA PHE A 33 -5.69 -2.59 8.93
C PHE A 33 -6.68 -2.31 10.05
N THR A 34 -7.62 -3.22 10.34
CA THR A 34 -8.48 -3.10 11.54
C THR A 34 -7.67 -3.19 12.83
N ALA A 35 -6.66 -4.06 12.88
CA ALA A 35 -5.77 -4.15 14.04
C ALA A 35 -4.89 -2.89 14.15
N LEU A 36 -4.33 -2.44 13.04
CA LEU A 36 -3.46 -1.27 13.00
C LEU A 36 -4.20 0.04 13.33
N GLU A 37 -5.44 0.21 12.88
CA GLU A 37 -6.32 1.34 13.22
C GLU A 37 -6.54 1.47 14.73
N LYS A 38 -6.60 0.35 15.46
CA LYS A 38 -6.72 0.35 16.93
C LYS A 38 -5.45 0.77 17.64
N LEU A 39 -4.29 0.60 17.00
CA LEU A 39 -2.99 1.01 17.55
C LEU A 39 -2.74 2.51 17.41
N VAL A 40 -3.54 3.25 16.64
CA VAL A 40 -3.37 4.70 16.51
C VAL A 40 -3.77 5.38 17.83
N GLU A 41 -2.76 5.86 18.55
CA GLU A 41 -2.90 6.47 19.87
C GLU A 41 -3.07 8.00 19.85
N GLY A 42 -2.61 8.69 18.79
CA GLY A 42 -2.66 10.15 18.74
C GLY A 42 -2.67 10.68 17.31
N LYS A 43 -1.87 11.73 17.07
CA LYS A 43 -1.68 12.31 15.73
C LYS A 43 -1.02 11.30 14.75
N PHE A 44 -0.24 10.38 15.27
CA PHE A 44 0.50 9.32 14.57
C PHE A 44 0.17 7.95 15.21
N ILE A 45 0.69 6.87 14.61
CA ILE A 45 0.44 5.50 15.10
C ILE A 45 0.87 5.35 16.55
N LEU A 46 2.09 5.79 16.91
CA LEU A 46 2.66 5.59 18.25
C LEU A 46 2.57 6.83 19.17
N GLY A 47 1.57 7.69 18.95
CA GLY A 47 1.33 8.89 19.77
C GLY A 47 1.41 10.19 18.96
N ASP A 48 1.95 11.26 19.55
CA ASP A 48 1.92 12.61 18.96
C ASP A 48 3.16 12.98 18.14
N GLN A 49 4.17 12.11 18.10
CA GLN A 49 5.38 12.29 17.33
C GLN A 49 5.43 11.33 16.15
N ILE A 50 5.92 11.82 15.01
CA ILE A 50 6.11 10.98 13.82
C ILE A 50 7.15 9.90 14.12
N SER A 51 6.85 8.68 13.69
CA SER A 51 7.70 7.51 13.87
C SER A 51 7.93 6.81 12.54
N TYR A 52 8.83 5.82 12.55
CA TYR A 52 9.03 4.97 11.38
C TYR A 52 7.77 4.20 10.95
N ALA A 53 6.85 3.91 11.88
CA ALA A 53 5.60 3.23 11.57
C ALA A 53 4.74 4.03 10.57
N ASP A 54 4.73 5.36 10.71
CA ASP A 54 3.93 6.26 9.89
C ASP A 54 4.50 6.38 8.47
N ILE A 55 5.83 6.46 8.35
CA ILE A 55 6.54 6.45 7.07
C ILE A 55 6.38 5.10 6.37
N HIS A 56 6.47 4.00 7.13
CA HIS A 56 6.28 2.66 6.60
C HIS A 56 4.85 2.46 6.09
N LEU A 57 3.84 2.96 6.81
CA LEU A 57 2.45 2.92 6.37
C LEU A 57 2.26 3.66 5.04
N LEU A 58 2.80 4.87 4.91
CA LEU A 58 2.77 5.63 3.66
C LEU A 58 3.37 4.83 2.49
N GLY A 59 4.60 4.32 2.66
CA GLY A 59 5.28 3.55 1.62
C GLY A 59 4.58 2.24 1.28
N LEU A 60 4.04 1.54 2.29
CA LEU A 60 3.28 0.30 2.08
C LEU A 60 2.05 0.56 1.23
N VAL A 61 1.29 1.62 1.50
CA VAL A 61 0.05 1.93 0.77
C VAL A 61 0.35 2.44 -0.63
N ASP A 62 1.16 3.48 -0.76
CA ASP A 62 1.36 4.17 -2.03
C ASP A 62 2.27 3.40 -2.99
N ASN A 63 3.37 2.83 -2.50
CA ASN A 63 4.34 2.14 -3.35
C ASN A 63 4.17 0.61 -3.35
N GLY A 64 3.63 0.04 -2.27
CA GLY A 64 3.43 -1.40 -2.15
C GLY A 64 2.11 -1.87 -2.74
N ILE A 65 1.01 -1.53 -2.05
CA ILE A 65 -0.30 -2.08 -2.34
C ILE A 65 -0.87 -1.47 -3.62
N LYS A 66 -0.84 -0.15 -3.78
CA LYS A 66 -1.43 0.51 -4.97
C LYS A 66 -0.73 0.15 -6.27
N TRP A 67 0.55 -0.23 -6.23
CA TRP A 67 1.25 -0.75 -7.42
C TRP A 67 0.60 -2.05 -7.95
N GLY A 68 0.16 -2.93 -7.05
CA GLY A 68 -0.55 -4.15 -7.41
C GLY A 68 -2.06 -3.98 -7.57
N ILE A 69 -2.66 -3.14 -6.71
CA ILE A 69 -4.11 -2.97 -6.54
C ILE A 69 -4.40 -1.46 -6.50
N PRO A 70 -4.45 -0.77 -7.65
CA PRO A 70 -4.58 0.69 -7.71
C PRO A 70 -5.85 1.25 -7.04
N SER A 71 -6.89 0.44 -6.93
CA SER A 71 -8.16 0.79 -6.29
C SER A 71 -8.14 0.66 -4.76
N PHE A 72 -7.02 0.25 -4.15
CA PHE A 72 -6.94 0.11 -2.70
C PHE A 72 -6.97 1.48 -2.00
N THR A 73 -7.82 1.61 -0.99
CA THR A 73 -7.97 2.83 -0.19
C THR A 73 -8.03 2.52 1.30
N LEU A 74 -7.76 3.52 2.14
CA LEU A 74 -7.93 3.45 3.59
C LEU A 74 -9.23 4.11 4.08
N GLU A 75 -10.23 4.30 3.22
CA GLU A 75 -11.47 5.01 3.59
C GLU A 75 -12.23 4.34 4.75
N ALA A 76 -12.10 3.01 4.88
CA ALA A 76 -12.66 2.24 6.00
C ALA A 76 -11.88 2.42 7.33
N TYR A 77 -10.73 3.09 7.30
CA TYR A 77 -9.77 3.24 8.40
C TYR A 77 -9.44 4.74 8.60
N PRO A 78 -10.39 5.52 9.16
CA PRO A 78 -10.28 6.98 9.18
C PRO A 78 -9.07 7.51 9.96
N LYS A 79 -8.61 6.82 11.03
CA LYS A 79 -7.41 7.24 11.74
C LYS A 79 -6.15 7.00 10.90
N LEU A 80 -6.03 5.85 10.26
CA LEU A 80 -4.88 5.59 9.37
C LEU A 80 -4.88 6.51 8.14
N ALA A 81 -6.05 6.84 7.59
CA ALA A 81 -6.16 7.85 6.55
C ALA A 81 -5.68 9.23 7.05
N ALA A 82 -6.05 9.62 8.27
CA ALA A 82 -5.58 10.86 8.90
C ALA A 82 -4.07 10.86 9.18
N VAL A 83 -3.49 9.72 9.57
CA VAL A 83 -2.04 9.56 9.72
C VAL A 83 -1.34 9.80 8.39
N ILE A 84 -1.77 9.15 7.30
CA ILE A 84 -1.18 9.35 5.96
C ILE A 84 -1.29 10.82 5.52
N ALA A 85 -2.46 11.44 5.70
CA ALA A 85 -2.66 12.85 5.36
C ALA A 85 -1.72 13.77 6.15
N THR A 86 -1.54 13.48 7.44
CA THR A 86 -0.62 14.23 8.31
C THR A 86 0.84 14.08 7.89
N VAL A 87 1.26 12.84 7.61
CA VAL A 87 2.64 12.51 7.20
C VAL A 87 2.97 13.15 5.86
N THR A 88 2.08 13.04 4.88
CA THR A 88 2.28 13.62 3.54
C THR A 88 2.29 15.14 3.54
N ALA A 89 1.65 15.78 4.52
CA ALA A 89 1.69 17.23 4.72
C ALA A 89 2.96 17.74 5.42
N ASP A 90 3.82 16.85 5.95
CA ASP A 90 5.11 17.28 6.51
C ASP A 90 5.99 17.87 5.38
N PRO A 91 6.55 19.08 5.56
CA PRO A 91 7.29 19.76 4.50
C PRO A 91 8.48 18.96 3.95
N LYS A 92 9.19 18.21 4.80
CA LYS A 92 10.37 17.43 4.36
C LYS A 92 9.94 16.20 3.57
N ILE A 93 8.84 15.59 3.96
CA ILE A 93 8.27 14.42 3.27
C ILE A 93 7.68 14.85 1.94
N ALA A 94 6.93 15.96 1.91
CA ALA A 94 6.40 16.53 0.68
C ALA A 94 7.52 16.90 -0.31
N GLU A 95 8.61 17.51 0.17
CA GLU A 95 9.78 17.82 -0.65
C GLU A 95 10.42 16.54 -1.22
N TYR A 96 10.59 15.51 -0.40
CA TYR A 96 11.12 14.22 -0.84
C TYR A 96 10.24 13.57 -1.92
N ILE A 97 8.92 13.52 -1.72
CA ILE A 97 7.98 12.95 -2.68
C ILE A 97 8.03 13.73 -4.00
N ALA A 98 8.03 15.06 -3.95
CA ALA A 98 8.16 15.89 -5.14
C ALA A 98 9.50 15.68 -5.88
N GLY A 99 10.56 15.35 -5.15
CA GLY A 99 11.85 14.93 -5.72
C GLY A 99 11.79 13.54 -6.36
N ALA A 100 11.20 12.56 -5.68
CA ALA A 100 11.08 11.18 -6.16
C ALA A 100 10.25 11.07 -7.46
N SER A 101 9.18 11.86 -7.58
CA SER A 101 8.37 11.93 -8.82
C SER A 101 9.18 12.39 -10.04
N LYS A 102 10.26 13.15 -9.85
CA LYS A 102 11.15 13.59 -10.95
C LYS A 102 12.06 12.48 -11.48
N VAL A 103 12.22 11.39 -10.70
CA VAL A 103 13.11 10.26 -11.04
C VAL A 103 12.31 9.08 -11.60
N GLY A 104 10.98 9.19 -11.72
CA GLY A 104 10.12 8.11 -12.21
C GLY A 104 9.97 6.95 -11.22
N LEU A 105 10.19 7.20 -9.93
CA LEU A 105 10.05 6.24 -8.83
C LEU A 105 8.64 6.25 -8.20
N VAL A 106 7.72 7.04 -8.74
CA VAL A 106 6.34 7.20 -8.28
C VAL A 106 5.40 7.02 -9.45
#